data_AF-A0AAV0LNL7-F1
#
_entry.id   AF-A0AAV0LNL7-F1
#
_cell.length_a   1.000
_cell.length_b   1.000
_cell.length_c   1.000
_cell.angle_alpha   90.00
_cell.angle_beta   90.00
_cell.angle_gamma   90.00
#
_symmetry.space_group_name_H-M   'P 1'
#
loop_
_entity.id
_entity.type
_entity.pdbx_description
1 polymer ?
#
loop_
_entity_poly.entity_id
_entity_poly.type
_entity_poly.pdbx_seq_one_letter_code
_entity_poly.pdbx_strand_id
1 'polypeptide(L)'
;TCHKLQVVYVGDGNNIVHSWLLLASVVPFHFVCACPKGFEPDQKTVEKARRAGISKIEITNDPKEAVRGADVVYSDVWASMGQKEEAAHRRQVFQGFQVDEQLMKLAGPRAYFMHCLPAERGVEVTDAVIEAPNSIVFAQAENRMHAQNAIMLHALGL
;
A
#
# COMPACT_ATOMS: atom_id res chain seq x y z
N THR A 1 -5.64 -19.24 2.90
CA THR A 1 -4.86 -19.07 1.64
C THR A 1 -5.15 -17.69 1.07
N CYS A 2 -4.11 -16.91 0.76
CA CYS A 2 -4.23 -15.50 0.34
C CYS A 2 -4.82 -15.28 -1.07
N HIS A 3 -5.19 -16.34 -1.78
CA HIS A 3 -5.54 -16.31 -3.21
C HIS A 3 -6.79 -15.48 -3.52
N LYS A 4 -7.60 -15.16 -2.49
CA LYS A 4 -8.82 -14.35 -2.61
C LYS A 4 -8.65 -12.92 -2.11
N LEU A 5 -7.47 -12.54 -1.64
CA LEU A 5 -7.24 -11.22 -1.05
C LEU A 5 -6.97 -10.19 -2.13
N GLN A 6 -7.71 -9.07 -2.07
CA GLN A 6 -7.41 -7.86 -2.82
C GLN A 6 -6.75 -6.81 -1.92
N VAL A 7 -5.50 -6.49 -2.25
CA VAL A 7 -4.73 -5.43 -1.60
C VAL A 7 -4.64 -4.25 -2.55
N VAL A 8 -5.11 -3.09 -2.08
CA VAL A 8 -5.10 -1.85 -2.84
C VAL A 8 -4.16 -0.88 -2.16
N TYR A 9 -3.08 -0.54 -2.83
CA TYR A 9 -2.21 0.54 -2.43
C TYR A 9 -2.71 1.86 -3.03
N VAL A 10 -2.85 2.91 -2.22
CA VAL A 10 -3.29 4.25 -2.63
C VAL A 10 -2.18 5.25 -2.32
N GLY A 11 -1.64 5.94 -3.33
CA GLY A 11 -0.61 6.95 -3.15
C GLY A 11 0.55 6.81 -4.13
N ASP A 12 1.79 6.98 -3.64
CA ASP A 12 2.97 7.06 -4.50
C ASP A 12 3.47 5.68 -4.93
N GLY A 13 3.83 5.51 -6.21
CA GLY A 13 4.45 4.31 -6.79
C GLY A 13 5.88 4.04 -6.31
N ASN A 14 6.12 4.18 -5.01
CA ASN A 14 7.42 4.21 -4.37
C ASN A 14 8.01 2.79 -4.13
N ASN A 15 9.06 2.72 -3.32
CA ASN A 15 9.74 1.50 -2.90
C ASN A 15 8.83 0.47 -2.20
N ILE A 16 7.80 0.92 -1.47
CA ILE A 16 6.83 0.02 -0.83
C ILE A 16 5.97 -0.65 -1.89
N VAL A 17 5.51 0.08 -2.91
CA VAL A 17 4.80 -0.51 -4.07
C VAL A 17 5.70 -1.53 -4.78
N HIS A 18 6.98 -1.22 -4.97
CA HIS A 18 7.92 -2.16 -5.60
C HIS A 18 8.09 -3.43 -4.76
N SER A 19 8.12 -3.30 -3.44
CA SER A 19 8.18 -4.44 -2.51
C SER A 19 6.91 -5.29 -2.57
N TRP A 20 5.73 -4.67 -2.66
CA TRP A 20 4.47 -5.37 -2.88
C TRP A 20 4.44 -6.12 -4.22
N LEU A 21 4.95 -5.52 -5.30
CA LEU A 21 5.06 -6.18 -6.61
C LEU A 21 6.01 -7.38 -6.56
N LEU A 22 7.13 -7.29 -5.84
CA LEU A 22 8.03 -8.42 -5.64
C LEU A 22 7.36 -9.53 -4.81
N LEU A 23 6.62 -9.18 -3.76
CA LEU A 23 5.84 -10.15 -2.97
C LEU A 23 4.77 -10.83 -3.84
N ALA A 24 4.09 -10.07 -4.71
CA ALA A 24 3.09 -10.58 -5.66
C ALA A 24 3.67 -11.56 -6.68
N SER A 25 5.00 -11.56 -6.87
CA SER A 25 5.70 -12.51 -7.74
C SER A 25 5.85 -13.90 -7.12
N VAL A 26 5.62 -14.05 -5.81
CA VAL A 26 5.86 -15.30 -5.07
C VAL A 26 4.69 -15.74 -4.19
N VAL A 27 3.82 -14.81 -3.77
CA VAL A 27 2.60 -15.08 -3.02
C VAL A 27 1.40 -14.67 -3.88
N PRO A 28 0.39 -15.55 -4.06
CA PRO A 28 -0.78 -15.24 -4.89
C PRO A 28 -1.80 -14.37 -4.15
N PHE A 29 -2.06 -13.19 -4.70
CA PHE A 29 -3.13 -12.26 -4.32
C PHE A 29 -3.49 -11.35 -5.51
N HIS A 30 -4.50 -10.50 -5.35
CA HIS A 30 -4.80 -9.42 -6.29
C HIS A 30 -4.18 -8.13 -5.74
N PHE A 31 -3.23 -7.56 -6.47
CA PHE A 31 -2.58 -6.30 -6.13
C PHE A 31 -3.04 -5.19 -7.08
N VAL A 32 -3.53 -4.09 -6.51
CA VAL A 32 -3.90 -2.88 -7.25
C VAL A 32 -3.08 -1.71 -6.70
N CYS A 33 -2.41 -0.96 -7.57
CA CYS A 33 -1.79 0.31 -7.20
C CYS A 33 -2.58 1.46 -7.83
N ALA A 34 -3.23 2.26 -6.99
CA ALA A 34 -3.88 3.50 -7.35
C ALA A 34 -2.94 4.67 -7.05
N CYS A 35 -2.40 5.29 -8.11
CA CYS A 35 -1.43 6.37 -7.99
C CYS A 35 -1.76 7.54 -8.92
N PRO A 36 -1.38 8.79 -8.59
CA PRO A 36 -1.52 9.91 -9.51
C PRO A 36 -0.73 9.67 -10.80
N LYS A 37 -1.17 10.28 -11.90
CA LYS A 37 -0.44 10.19 -13.18
C LYS A 37 0.96 10.79 -13.05
N GLY A 38 1.97 10.07 -13.54
CA GLY A 38 3.38 10.45 -13.43
C GLY A 38 4.04 9.99 -12.12
N PHE A 39 3.31 9.29 -11.25
CA PHE A 39 3.79 8.70 -9.99
C PHE A 39 3.60 7.17 -9.99
N GLU A 40 3.51 6.56 -11.18
CA GLU A 40 3.42 5.12 -11.33
C GLU A 40 4.70 4.41 -10.86
N PRO A 41 4.60 3.16 -10.38
CA PRO A 41 5.77 2.37 -10.03
C PRO A 41 6.65 2.07 -11.25
N ASP A 42 7.92 1.75 -11.00
CA ASP A 42 8.87 1.38 -12.03
C ASP A 42 8.32 0.24 -12.92
N GLN A 43 8.27 0.53 -14.22
CA GLN A 43 7.66 -0.36 -15.21
C GLN A 43 8.35 -1.74 -15.26
N LYS A 44 9.68 -1.79 -15.06
CA LYS A 44 10.41 -3.07 -15.07
C LYS A 44 9.97 -3.97 -13.92
N THR A 45 9.71 -3.39 -12.75
CA THR A 45 9.23 -4.08 -11.56
C THR A 45 7.79 -4.58 -11.76
N VAL A 46 6.92 -3.76 -12.35
CA VAL A 46 5.54 -4.17 -12.72
C VAL A 46 5.57 -5.35 -13.70
N GLU A 47 6.38 -5.26 -14.75
CA GLU A 47 6.50 -6.32 -15.76
C GLU A 47 7.11 -7.60 -15.19
N LYS A 48 8.07 -7.49 -14.27
CA LYS A 48 8.62 -8.65 -13.57
C LYS A 48 7.52 -9.39 -12.81
N ALA A 49 6.72 -8.66 -12.05
CA ALA A 49 5.66 -9.23 -11.24
C ALA A 49 4.54 -9.85 -12.10
N ARG A 50 4.16 -9.19 -13.21
CA ARG A 50 3.20 -9.76 -14.18
C ARG A 50 3.73 -11.02 -14.85
N ARG A 51 5.01 -11.05 -15.25
CA ARG A 51 5.65 -12.22 -15.87
C ARG A 51 5.73 -13.43 -14.96
N ALA A 52 5.75 -13.25 -13.64
CA ALA A 52 5.72 -14.36 -12.69
C ALA A 52 4.40 -15.17 -12.76
N GLY A 53 3.29 -14.54 -13.19
CA GLY A 53 2.01 -15.22 -13.36
C GLY A 53 1.34 -15.72 -12.07
N ILE A 54 1.86 -15.31 -10.90
CA ILE A 54 1.37 -15.75 -9.58
C ILE A 54 0.19 -14.90 -9.07
N SER A 55 0.22 -13.61 -9.34
CA SER A 55 -0.76 -12.63 -8.85
C SER A 55 -1.38 -11.83 -9.98
N LYS A 56 -2.59 -11.31 -9.75
CA LYS A 56 -3.22 -10.31 -10.63
C LYS A 56 -2.69 -8.93 -10.24
N ILE A 57 -2.24 -8.14 -11.21
CA ILE A 57 -1.60 -6.84 -10.97
C ILE A 57 -2.23 -5.75 -11.84
N GLU A 58 -2.81 -4.75 -11.21
CA GLU A 58 -3.45 -3.60 -11.84
C GLU A 58 -2.81 -2.29 -11.38
N ILE A 59 -2.60 -1.36 -12.31
CA ILE A 59 -2.15 0.01 -12.03
C ILE A 59 -3.24 0.94 -12.56
N THR A 60 -3.72 1.84 -11.71
CA THR A 60 -4.82 2.76 -12.04
C THR A 60 -4.54 4.14 -11.45
N ASN A 61 -5.23 5.16 -11.96
CA ASN A 61 -5.20 6.51 -11.42
C ASN A 61 -6.52 6.92 -10.74
N ASP A 62 -7.44 5.97 -10.53
CA ASP A 62 -8.71 6.20 -9.83
C ASP A 62 -8.73 5.42 -8.50
N PRO A 63 -8.47 6.08 -7.35
CA PRO A 63 -8.49 5.43 -6.06
C PRO A 63 -9.90 5.01 -5.63
N LYS A 64 -10.96 5.70 -6.08
CA LYS A 64 -12.34 5.37 -5.66
C LYS A 64 -12.82 4.08 -6.30
N GLU A 65 -12.43 3.83 -7.55
CA GLU A 65 -12.63 2.51 -8.16
C GLU A 65 -11.76 1.46 -7.45
N ALA A 66 -10.48 1.73 -7.23
CA ALA A 66 -9.50 0.71 -6.89
C ALA A 66 -9.75 -0.23 -5.68
N VAL A 67 -9.88 0.21 -4.43
CA VAL A 67 -11.06 0.82 -3.82
C VAL A 67 -12.12 -0.27 -3.55
N ARG A 68 -13.07 -0.39 -4.47
CA ARG A 68 -14.29 -1.18 -4.30
C ARG A 68 -13.99 -2.66 -4.06
N GLY A 69 -14.47 -3.16 -2.93
CA GLY A 69 -14.32 -4.57 -2.56
C GLY A 69 -12.90 -4.97 -2.14
N ALA A 70 -12.02 -4.01 -1.84
CA ALA A 70 -10.70 -4.30 -1.28
C ALA A 70 -10.82 -4.98 0.10
N ASP A 71 -9.99 -6.00 0.34
CA ASP A 71 -9.83 -6.57 1.67
C ASP A 71 -8.85 -5.75 2.51
N VAL A 72 -7.89 -5.09 1.84
CA VAL A 72 -6.90 -4.20 2.47
C VAL A 72 -6.75 -2.94 1.64
N VAL A 73 -6.85 -1.79 2.28
CA VAL A 73 -6.40 -0.50 1.75
C VAL A 73 -5.10 -0.12 2.45
N TYR A 74 -4.06 0.11 1.67
CA TYR A 74 -2.72 0.43 2.12
C TYR A 74 -2.34 1.82 1.62
N SER A 75 -1.70 2.63 2.47
CA SER A 75 -1.11 3.90 2.05
C SER A 75 0.29 4.09 2.64
N ASP A 76 1.02 5.06 2.12
CA ASP A 76 2.31 5.53 2.62
C ASP A 76 2.39 7.05 2.44
N VAL A 77 3.36 7.68 3.11
CA VAL A 77 3.61 9.11 2.98
C VAL A 77 3.79 9.51 1.52
N TRP A 78 3.14 10.61 1.13
CA TRP A 78 3.23 11.08 -0.25
C TRP A 78 4.61 11.61 -0.61
N ALA A 79 5.35 12.18 0.34
CA ALA A 79 6.72 12.64 0.12
C ALA A 79 7.66 11.85 1.04
N SER A 80 8.58 11.10 0.45
CA SER A 80 9.52 10.24 1.17
C SER A 80 10.66 11.04 1.80
N MET A 81 11.51 10.36 2.58
CA MET A 81 12.71 10.99 3.13
C MET A 81 13.60 11.56 2.02
N GLY A 82 13.87 12.87 2.09
CA GLY A 82 14.66 13.60 1.09
C GLY A 82 13.85 14.45 0.11
N GLN A 83 12.52 14.30 0.08
CA GLN A 83 11.63 15.02 -0.85
C GLN A 83 10.90 16.21 -0.19
N LYS A 84 11.51 16.83 0.83
CA LYS A 84 10.85 17.91 1.60
C LYS A 84 10.48 19.12 0.74
N GLU A 85 11.32 19.44 -0.25
CA GLU A 85 11.09 20.56 -1.18
C GLU A 85 9.92 20.31 -2.14
N GLU A 86 9.62 19.04 -2.42
CA GLU A 86 8.51 18.62 -3.29
C GLU A 86 7.17 18.49 -2.54
N ALA A 87 7.18 18.54 -1.20
CA ALA A 87 6.02 18.21 -0.38
C ALA A 87 4.78 19.05 -0.73
N ALA A 88 4.94 20.34 -1.00
CA ALA A 88 3.84 21.23 -1.38
C ALA A 88 3.23 20.85 -2.75
N HIS A 89 4.08 20.56 -3.73
CA HIS A 89 3.64 20.12 -5.05
C HIS A 89 2.93 18.77 -4.99
N ARG A 90 3.50 17.81 -4.25
CA ARG A 90 2.92 16.47 -4.11
C ARG A 90 1.58 16.52 -3.38
N ARG A 91 1.41 17.37 -2.37
CA ARG A 91 0.09 17.60 -1.75
C ARG A 91 -0.98 18.07 -2.73
N GLN A 92 -0.62 18.82 -3.77
CA GLN A 92 -1.56 19.26 -4.81
C GLN A 92 -1.88 18.13 -5.78
N VAL A 93 -0.86 17.39 -6.25
CA VAL A 93 -1.05 16.31 -7.22
C VAL A 93 -1.78 15.11 -6.63
N PHE A 94 -1.56 14.84 -5.34
CA PHE A 94 -2.15 13.70 -4.64
C PHE A 94 -3.52 14.02 -4.03
N GLN A 95 -4.07 15.21 -4.31
CA GLN A 95 -5.46 15.50 -3.94
C GLN A 95 -6.40 14.45 -4.54
N GLY A 96 -7.23 13.85 -3.69
CA GLY A 96 -8.11 12.74 -4.07
C GLY A 96 -7.54 11.34 -3.80
N PHE A 97 -6.27 11.23 -3.38
CA PHE A 97 -5.63 9.96 -2.96
C PHE A 97 -5.48 9.85 -1.43
N GLN A 98 -6.06 10.77 -0.66
CA GLN A 98 -6.11 10.63 0.81
C GLN A 98 -7.01 9.45 1.17
N VAL A 99 -6.53 8.59 2.07
CA VAL A 99 -7.35 7.53 2.65
C VAL A 99 -8.15 8.14 3.81
N ASP A 100 -9.37 8.55 3.48
CA ASP A 100 -10.37 9.05 4.42
C ASP A 100 -11.51 8.03 4.63
N GLU A 101 -12.45 8.39 5.50
CA GLU A 101 -13.61 7.55 5.83
C GLU A 101 -14.50 7.28 4.61
N GLN A 102 -14.56 8.21 3.65
CA GLN A 102 -15.36 8.02 2.44
C GLN A 102 -14.73 6.96 1.53
N LEU A 103 -13.41 7.00 1.37
CA LEU A 103 -12.66 6.02 0.60
C LEU A 103 -12.74 4.65 1.28
N MET A 104 -12.54 4.57 2.59
CA MET A 104 -12.69 3.31 3.34
C MET A 104 -14.11 2.74 3.28
N LYS A 105 -15.14 3.61 3.25
CA LYS A 105 -16.53 3.17 3.07
C LYS A 105 -16.76 2.51 1.71
N LEU A 106 -16.06 2.93 0.66
CA LEU A 106 -16.13 2.29 -0.68
C LEU A 106 -15.47 0.91 -0.67
N ALA A 107 -14.40 0.72 0.10
CA ALA A 107 -13.77 -0.59 0.28
C ALA A 107 -14.69 -1.57 1.01
N GLY A 108 -15.41 -1.07 2.02
CA GLY A 108 -16.44 -1.79 2.75
C GLY A 108 -16.06 -2.08 4.22
N PRO A 109 -17.03 -2.50 5.05
CA PRO A 109 -16.88 -2.53 6.50
C PRO A 109 -15.91 -3.60 7.02
N ARG A 110 -15.45 -4.52 6.17
CA ARG A 110 -14.48 -5.58 6.52
C ARG A 110 -13.07 -5.28 6.02
N ALA A 111 -12.86 -4.20 5.27
CA ALA A 111 -11.57 -3.85 4.75
C ALA A 111 -10.65 -3.40 5.89
N TYR A 112 -9.44 -3.93 5.94
CA TYR A 112 -8.41 -3.44 6.85
C TYR A 112 -7.71 -2.22 6.28
N PHE A 113 -7.32 -1.29 7.15
CA PHE A 113 -6.38 -0.24 6.81
C PHE A 113 -4.97 -0.59 7.29
N MET A 114 -3.98 -0.43 6.41
CA MET A 114 -2.56 -0.67 6.65
C MET A 114 -1.73 0.54 6.24
N HIS A 115 -0.60 0.75 6.93
CA HIS A 115 0.33 1.85 6.68
C HIS A 115 1.71 1.51 7.23
N CYS A 116 2.79 1.73 6.47
CA CYS A 116 4.15 1.31 6.87
C CYS A 116 4.74 2.12 8.02
N LEU A 117 4.21 3.32 8.24
CA LEU A 117 4.69 4.33 9.18
C LEU A 117 6.08 4.89 8.81
N PRO A 118 6.40 6.14 9.23
CA PRO A 118 5.55 7.10 9.95
C PRO A 118 4.38 7.60 9.08
N ALA A 119 3.23 7.92 9.69
CA ALA A 119 2.10 8.51 9.00
C ALA A 119 2.03 10.03 9.25
N GLU A 120 1.71 10.82 8.23
CA GLU A 120 1.36 12.23 8.31
C GLU A 120 -0.17 12.38 8.30
N ARG A 121 -0.75 12.39 9.50
CA ARG A 121 -2.19 12.55 9.72
C ARG A 121 -2.70 13.85 9.08
N GLY A 122 -3.81 13.74 8.35
CA GLY A 122 -4.39 14.83 7.57
C GLY A 122 -3.77 15.02 6.18
N VAL A 123 -2.78 14.21 5.80
CA VAL A 123 -2.17 14.21 4.46
C VAL A 123 -2.55 12.93 3.72
N GLU A 124 -1.83 11.82 3.87
CA GLU A 124 -2.17 10.58 3.18
C GLU A 124 -3.32 9.79 3.84
N VAL A 125 -3.57 10.05 5.13
CA VAL A 125 -4.60 9.36 5.93
C VAL A 125 -5.21 10.31 6.95
N THR A 126 -6.51 10.18 7.24
CA THR A 126 -7.17 10.94 8.31
C THR A 126 -7.02 10.27 9.68
N ASP A 127 -7.16 11.06 10.75
CA ASP A 127 -7.16 10.53 12.12
C ASP A 127 -8.22 9.44 12.33
N ALA A 128 -9.41 9.67 11.78
CA ALA A 128 -10.54 8.75 11.90
C ALA A 128 -10.25 7.39 11.28
N VAL A 129 -9.46 7.32 10.19
CA VAL A 129 -9.08 6.06 9.55
C VAL A 129 -7.97 5.36 10.31
N ILE A 130 -6.89 6.07 10.68
CA ILE A 130 -5.75 5.43 11.32
C ILE A 130 -6.07 4.94 12.75
N GLU A 131 -7.01 5.58 13.44
CA GLU A 131 -7.53 5.19 14.76
C GLU A 131 -8.74 4.24 14.67
N ALA A 132 -9.22 3.92 13.48
CA ALA A 132 -10.41 3.08 13.32
C ALA A 132 -10.18 1.66 13.87
N PRO A 133 -11.24 0.95 14.32
CA PRO A 133 -11.12 -0.43 14.78
C PRO A 133 -10.57 -1.42 13.74
N ASN A 134 -10.72 -1.11 12.44
CA ASN A 134 -10.21 -1.88 11.32
C ASN A 134 -8.82 -1.40 10.83
N SER A 135 -8.20 -0.44 11.50
CA SER A 135 -6.80 -0.09 11.32
C SER A 135 -5.91 -1.09 12.04
N ILE A 136 -4.96 -1.68 11.33
CA ILE A 136 -4.02 -2.67 11.88
C ILE A 136 -2.56 -2.17 11.83
N VAL A 137 -2.35 -0.85 11.76
CA VAL A 137 -1.01 -0.23 11.61
C VAL A 137 -0.03 -0.64 12.71
N PHE A 138 -0.50 -0.80 13.95
CA PHE A 138 0.37 -1.20 15.07
C PHE A 138 0.67 -2.70 15.07
N ALA A 139 -0.31 -3.55 14.75
CA ALA A 139 -0.08 -4.98 14.58
C ALA A 139 0.87 -5.25 13.39
N GLN A 140 0.74 -4.48 12.31
CA GLN A 140 1.68 -4.47 11.19
C GLN A 140 3.08 -4.07 11.65
N ALA A 141 3.21 -3.01 12.46
CA ALA A 141 4.49 -2.54 12.97
C ALA A 141 5.16 -3.58 13.88
N GLU A 142 4.42 -4.20 14.79
CA GLU A 142 4.91 -5.28 15.67
C GLU A 142 5.43 -6.48 14.87
N ASN A 143 4.70 -6.87 13.82
CA ASN A 143 5.09 -7.98 12.95
C ASN A 143 6.41 -7.77 12.20
N ARG A 144 6.93 -6.54 12.15
CA ARG A 144 8.30 -6.28 11.63
C ARG A 144 9.35 -7.04 12.45
N MET A 145 9.24 -7.01 13.78
CA MET A 145 10.18 -7.72 14.66
C MET A 145 10.13 -9.23 14.40
N HIS A 146 8.93 -9.81 14.36
CA HIS A 146 8.75 -11.24 14.17
C HIS A 146 9.24 -11.70 12.79
N ALA A 147 8.89 -10.97 11.73
CA ALA A 147 9.33 -11.29 10.37
C ALA A 147 10.86 -11.18 10.22
N GLN A 148 11.46 -10.13 10.77
CA GLN A 148 12.92 -9.94 10.71
C GLN A 148 13.67 -11.00 11.52
N ASN A 149 13.17 -11.39 12.70
CA ASN A 149 13.74 -12.49 13.47
C ASN A 149 13.73 -13.81 12.68
N ALA A 150 12.61 -14.12 12.01
CA ALA A 150 12.52 -15.32 11.17
C ALA A 150 13.51 -15.28 10.00
N ILE A 151 13.67 -14.12 9.35
CA ILE A 151 14.66 -13.93 8.28
C ILE A 151 16.08 -14.14 8.81
N MET A 152 16.41 -13.60 9.98
CA MET A 152 17.72 -13.75 10.60
C MET A 152 18.04 -15.21 10.92
N LEU A 153 17.10 -15.96 11.52
CA LEU A 153 17.29 -17.38 11.79
C LEU A 153 17.51 -18.17 10.50
N HIS A 154 16.66 -17.94 9.49
CA HIS A 154 16.80 -18.60 8.19
C HIS A 154 18.14 -18.31 7.51
N ALA A 155 18.58 -17.04 7.50
CA ALA A 155 19.83 -16.63 6.87
C ALA A 155 21.07 -17.17 7.59
N LEU A 156 20.98 -17.37 8.91
CA LEU A 156 22.06 -17.94 9.73
C LEU A 156 22.04 -19.48 9.80
N GLY A 157 21.02 -20.12 9.22
CA GLY A 157 20.88 -21.57 9.22
C GLY A 157 20.51 -22.17 10.59
N LEU A 158 19.81 -21.39 11.42
CA LEU A 158 19.33 -21.77 12.74
C LEU A 158 17.89 -22.27 12.71
#